data_AF-A0A7C1I0C0-F1
#
_entry.id   AF-A0A7C1I0C0-F1
#
_cell.length_a   1.000
_cell.length_b   1.000
_cell.length_c   1.000
_cell.angle_alpha   90.00
_cell.angle_beta   90.00
_cell.angle_gamma   90.00
#
_symmetry.space_group_name_H-M   'P 1'
#
loop_
_entity.id
_entity.type
_entity.pdbx_description
1 polymer ?
#
loop_
_entity_poly.entity_id
_entity_poly.type
_entity_poly.pdbx_seq_one_letter_code
_entity_poly.pdbx_strand_id
1 'polypeptide(L)'
;GRGYLVFRGAFSGYPVGGIPPDLFEHFFYSLCINAGMTANISFEGRNDHHMIEAVFKAFGIALRDAVARQTGSNDIPSTKGVL
;
A
#
# COMPACT_ATOMS: atom_id res chain seq x y z
N GLY A 1 15.31 -3.08 2.33
CA GLY A 1 14.36 -3.29 1.21
C GLY A 1 14.41 -2.15 0.21
N ARG A 2 13.55 -2.15 -0.80
CA ARG A 2 13.45 -1.09 -1.83
C ARG A 2 12.09 -0.41 -1.73
N GLY A 3 12.08 0.83 -1.27
CA GLY A 3 10.88 1.66 -1.18
C GLY A 3 10.38 2.05 -2.57
N TYR A 4 9.17 1.66 -2.92
CA TYR A 4 8.55 2.05 -4.19
C TYR A 4 7.03 1.94 -4.11
N LEU A 5 6.32 2.83 -4.80
CA LEU A 5 4.86 2.78 -4.92
C LEU A 5 4.45 2.91 -6.38
N VAL A 6 3.54 2.04 -6.80
CA VAL A 6 2.68 2.26 -7.96
C VAL A 6 1.27 2.50 -7.45
N PHE A 7 0.69 3.67 -7.75
CA PHE A 7 -0.66 4.03 -7.36
C PHE A 7 -1.47 4.34 -8.62
N ARG A 8 -2.47 3.50 -8.94
CA ARG A 8 -3.30 3.62 -10.14
C ARG A 8 -4.77 3.77 -9.76
N GLY A 9 -5.34 4.90 -10.14
CA GLY A 9 -6.71 5.26 -9.85
C GLY A 9 -6.80 6.77 -9.79
N ALA A 10 -8.02 7.28 -9.80
CA ALA A 10 -8.25 8.70 -9.68
C ALA A 10 -9.43 8.93 -8.72
N PHE A 11 -9.28 9.94 -7.88
CA PHE A 11 -10.37 10.48 -7.08
C PHE A 11 -11.05 11.62 -7.84
N SER A 12 -12.30 11.92 -7.49
CA SER A 12 -13.05 13.02 -8.10
C SER A 12 -12.51 14.41 -7.73
N GLY A 13 -11.66 14.50 -6.69
CA GLY A 13 -11.00 15.72 -6.24
C GLY A 13 -11.65 16.40 -5.04
N TYR A 14 -12.83 15.94 -4.60
CA TYR A 14 -13.47 16.45 -3.38
C TYR A 14 -12.85 15.85 -2.12
N PRO A 15 -12.67 16.63 -1.04
CA PRO A 15 -12.17 16.12 0.22
C PRO A 15 -13.04 14.98 0.78
N VAL A 16 -12.40 13.90 1.21
CA VAL A 16 -13.05 12.77 1.88
C VAL A 16 -12.82 12.90 3.37
N GLY A 17 -13.89 13.15 4.14
CA GLY A 17 -13.77 13.32 5.60
C GLY A 17 -12.86 14.49 6.01
N GLY A 18 -12.74 15.52 5.16
CA GLY A 18 -11.84 16.66 5.37
C GLY A 18 -10.41 16.44 4.88
N ILE A 19 -10.09 15.29 4.29
CA ILE A 19 -8.76 14.97 3.76
C ILE A 19 -8.74 15.21 2.24
N PRO A 20 -7.84 16.05 1.72
CA PRO A 20 -7.60 16.20 0.29
C PRO A 20 -7.19 14.86 -0.37
N PRO A 21 -7.78 14.45 -1.51
CA PRO A 21 -7.54 13.13 -2.07
C PRO A 21 -6.09 12.81 -2.48
N ASP A 22 -5.32 13.84 -2.83
CA ASP A 22 -3.88 13.75 -3.11
C ASP A 22 -3.07 13.25 -1.90
N LEU A 23 -3.52 13.55 -0.67
CA LEU A 23 -2.85 13.07 0.53
C LEU A 23 -2.92 11.55 0.70
N PHE A 24 -3.89 10.87 0.08
CA PHE A 24 -3.96 9.42 0.16
C PHE A 24 -2.83 8.74 -0.60
N GLU A 25 -2.51 9.19 -1.81
CA GLU A 25 -1.34 8.69 -2.54
C GLU A 25 -0.05 9.04 -1.80
N HIS A 26 0.08 10.28 -1.32
CA HIS A 26 1.24 10.71 -0.53
C HIS A 26 1.43 9.89 0.75
N PHE A 27 0.35 9.48 1.41
CA PHE A 27 0.40 8.59 2.57
C PHE A 27 1.05 7.24 2.21
N PHE A 28 0.54 6.55 1.18
CA PHE A 28 1.09 5.25 0.79
C PHE A 28 2.51 5.37 0.25
N TYR A 29 2.82 6.46 -0.46
CA TYR A 29 4.17 6.73 -0.96
C TYR A 29 5.14 6.83 0.21
N SER A 30 4.82 7.71 1.17
CA SER A 30 5.64 7.94 2.35
C SER A 30 5.81 6.65 3.16
N LEU A 31 4.74 5.88 3.33
CA LEU A 31 4.78 4.60 4.01
C LEU A 31 5.73 3.60 3.33
N CYS A 32 5.64 3.44 2.00
CA CYS A 32 6.48 2.52 1.24
C CYS A 32 7.97 2.91 1.29
N ILE A 33 8.26 4.19 1.14
CA ILE A 33 9.64 4.71 1.21
C ILE A 33 10.24 4.47 2.59
N ASN A 34 9.55 4.84 3.67
CA ASN A 34 10.10 4.74 5.02
C ASN A 34 10.15 3.29 5.55
N ALA A 35 9.21 2.44 5.16
CA ALA A 35 9.24 1.02 5.51
C ALA A 35 10.21 0.20 4.63
N GLY A 36 10.78 0.80 3.57
CA GLY A 36 11.67 0.11 2.64
C GLY A 36 10.95 -1.02 1.87
N MET A 37 9.66 -0.87 1.61
CA MET A 37 8.83 -1.87 0.94
C MET A 37 8.30 -1.37 -0.41
N THR A 38 7.97 -2.31 -1.29
CA THR A 38 7.35 -2.02 -2.57
C THR A 38 5.87 -2.38 -2.52
N ALA A 39 4.99 -1.46 -2.92
CA ALA A 39 3.56 -1.72 -3.04
C ALA A 39 3.02 -1.33 -4.43
N ASN A 40 1.98 -2.04 -4.86
CA ASN A 40 1.22 -1.73 -6.05
C ASN A 40 -0.25 -1.68 -5.67
N ILE A 41 -0.87 -0.53 -5.89
CA ILE A 41 -2.26 -0.25 -5.54
C ILE A 41 -2.96 0.16 -6.82
N SER A 42 -4.05 -0.54 -7.14
CA SER A 42 -4.94 -0.21 -8.25
C SER A 42 -6.37 -0.21 -7.75
N PHE A 43 -7.14 0.80 -8.11
CA PHE A 43 -8.55 0.92 -7.70
C PHE A 43 -9.38 1.66 -8.75
N GLU A 44 -10.66 1.35 -8.77
CA GLU A 44 -11.68 1.99 -9.60
C GLU A 44 -12.99 2.08 -8.83
N GLY A 45 -13.83 3.05 -9.18
CA GLY A 45 -15.11 3.26 -8.50
C GLY A 45 -15.72 4.62 -8.81
N ARG A 46 -16.82 4.94 -8.12
CA ARG A 46 -17.58 6.19 -8.30
C ARG A 46 -17.67 7.06 -7.05
N ASN A 47 -17.29 6.53 -5.90
CA ASN A 47 -17.41 7.23 -4.62
C ASN A 47 -16.04 7.22 -3.93
N ASP A 48 -15.44 8.40 -3.75
CA ASP A 48 -14.08 8.54 -3.23
C ASP A 48 -13.91 7.95 -1.84
N HIS A 49 -14.93 8.06 -0.96
CA HIS A 49 -14.91 7.47 0.38
C HIS A 49 -14.80 5.95 0.33
N HIS A 50 -15.68 5.30 -0.45
CA HIS A 50 -15.64 3.84 -0.58
C HIS A 50 -14.36 3.38 -1.28
N MET A 51 -13.87 4.13 -2.28
CA MET A 51 -12.62 3.79 -2.97
C MET A 51 -11.43 3.80 -2.01
N ILE A 52 -11.25 4.86 -1.24
CA ILE A 52 -10.11 4.93 -0.31
C ILE A 52 -10.23 3.92 0.82
N GLU A 53 -11.44 3.70 1.36
CA GLU A 53 -11.68 2.68 2.37
C GLU A 53 -11.32 1.28 1.84
N ALA A 54 -11.71 0.96 0.60
CA ALA A 54 -11.35 -0.30 -0.05
C ALA A 54 -9.84 -0.43 -0.25
N VAL A 55 -9.16 0.64 -0.65
CA VAL A 55 -7.69 0.67 -0.78
C VAL A 55 -7.01 0.36 0.55
N PHE A 56 -7.40 1.01 1.65
CA PHE A 56 -6.83 0.73 2.98
C PHE A 56 -7.08 -0.71 3.44
N LYS A 57 -8.29 -1.24 3.22
CA LYS A 57 -8.63 -2.63 3.56
C LYS A 57 -7.81 -3.63 2.73
N ALA A 58 -7.72 -3.44 1.42
CA ALA A 58 -6.95 -4.30 0.53
C ALA A 58 -5.46 -4.27 0.89
N PHE A 59 -4.91 -3.08 1.16
CA PHE A 59 -3.54 -2.92 1.63
C PHE A 59 -3.31 -3.66 2.95
N GLY A 60 -4.20 -3.54 3.93
CA GLY A 60 -4.08 -4.24 5.21
C GLY A 60 -4.08 -5.77 5.08
N ILE A 61 -4.92 -6.32 4.18
CA ILE A 61 -4.95 -7.75 3.87
C ILE A 61 -3.61 -8.19 3.25
N ALA A 62 -3.13 -7.48 2.23
CA ALA A 62 -1.88 -7.80 1.57
C ALA A 62 -0.67 -7.67 2.50
N LEU A 63 -0.65 -6.64 3.35
CA LEU A 63 0.43 -6.41 4.31
C LEU A 63 0.47 -7.53 5.36
N ARG A 64 -0.69 -7.93 5.89
CA ARG A 64 -0.78 -9.04 6.85
C ARG A 64 -0.13 -10.30 6.29
N ASP A 65 -0.42 -10.63 5.04
CA ASP A 65 0.12 -11.83 4.40
C ASP A 65 1.62 -11.69 4.12
N ALA A 66 2.09 -10.49 3.75
CA ALA A 66 3.50 -10.21 3.50
C ALA A 66 4.39 -10.23 4.76
N VAL A 67 3.84 -9.85 5.92
CA VAL A 67 4.58 -9.83 7.21
C VAL A 67 4.39 -11.10 8.03
N ALA A 68 3.60 -12.06 7.54
CA ALA A 68 3.39 -13.32 8.22
C ALA A 68 4.72 -14.06 8.40
N ARG A 69 5.01 -14.49 9.64
CA ARG A 69 6.22 -15.27 9.92
C ARG A 69 6.09 -16.63 9.25
N GLN A 70 7.06 -17.00 8.43
CA GLN A 70 7.17 -18.36 7.92
C GLN A 70 7.54 -19.30 9.06
N THR A 71 6.80 -20.40 9.19
CA THR A 71 7.09 -21.44 10.18
C THR A 71 7.99 -22.49 9.55
N GLY A 72 9.09 -22.84 10.22
CA GLY A 72 9.94 -23.98 9.85
C GLY A 72 11.15 -23.64 8.96
N SER A 73 11.33 -22.38 8.55
CA SER A 73 12.57 -21.90 7.94
C SER A 73 12.84 -20.46 8.40
N ASN A 74 14.10 -20.17 8.72
CA ASN A 74 14.60 -18.83 9.04
C ASN A 74 15.30 -18.20 7.82
N ASP A 75 15.05 -18.73 6.62
CA ASP A 75 15.71 -18.29 5.41
C ASP A 75 15.24 -16.89 5.00
N ILE A 76 16.17 -16.09 4.48
CA ILE A 76 15.86 -14.79 3.88
C ILE A 76 15.28 -15.06 2.50
N PRO A 77 14.03 -14.66 2.19
CA PRO A 77 13.38 -14.94 0.90
C PRO A 77 13.93 -14.03 -0.21
N SER A 78 15.20 -14.22 -0.54
CA SER A 78 15.96 -13.46 -1.53
C SER A 78 17.10 -14.30 -2.07
N THR A 79 17.23 -14.43 -3.39
CA THR A 79 18.35 -15.13 -4.04
C THR A 79 19.70 -14.47 -3.76
N LYS A 80 19.70 -13.22 -3.31
CA LYS A 80 20.90 -12.48 -2.90
C LYS A 80 21.27 -12.71 -1.43
N GLY A 81 20.44 -13.43 -0.67
CA GLY A 81 20.63 -13.68 0.76
C GLY A 81 20.46 -12.44 1.65
N VAL A 82 19.93 -11.34 1.11
CA VAL A 82 19.72 -10.06 1.83
C VAL A 82 18.41 -9.41 1.45
N LEU A 83 17.78 -8.69 2.39
CA LEU A 83 16.55 -7.90 2.23
C LEU A 83 16.62 -6.58 3.02
#